data_AF-A0A9D8TAE2-F1
#
_entry.id   AF-A0A9D8TAE2-F1
#
_cell.length_a   1.000
_cell.length_b   1.000
_cell.length_c   1.000
_cell.angle_alpha   90.00
_cell.angle_beta   90.00
_cell.angle_gamma   90.00
#
_symmetry.space_group_name_H-M   'P 1'
#
loop_
_entity.id
_entity.type
_entity.pdbx_description
1 polymer ?
#
loop_
_entity_poly.entity_id
_entity_poly.type
_entity_poly.pdbx_seq_one_letter_code
_entity_poly.pdbx_strand_id
1 'polypeptide(L)'
;MKKTTVIYLVSVCWLVLVGVLSFFTLKREKQRNPFPIEYDYRMKGMDSLRLSVPVPDGVYEVQILLGHRKKAGMTIVRAESRRLFLENEYTAEGEYKGYRFCIHKRTPQINEQERVRLKKREYNKLNWNHTLDLEFAGANPQVARVIIRPAKNDVPVLFLCGNSTVVDQDNEPWGSWGQMIPRFFNHQLCVANFAESGESANTFIAAKRWKKILTMIKPGDYVLIEFGHNDQKQKGEGKGAYLSFWNSMKQMVDEARAAGATPILVTPTQRRSFGPDGKIQDTHLDFPQATRDLAAQESVALIDLHAMTRTLYEAFGEEASKCLFVHYPAGTWPGQTKDLADNTHFNPFGAYQVAKCVVEGLRQANVDLVQYLRDDVTTYHPAHPDDPIQFIWSPSEYIEIEKPDGN
;
A
#
# COMPACT_ATOMS: atom_id res chain seq x y z
N MET A 1 -47.73 -16.18 42.03
CA MET A 1 -47.72 -15.55 43.37
C MET A 1 -46.29 -15.38 43.84
N LYS A 2 -46.03 -14.25 44.49
CA LYS A 2 -44.76 -13.62 44.91
C LYS A 2 -43.69 -14.55 45.52
N LYS A 3 -42.41 -14.20 45.28
CA LYS A 3 -41.35 -13.93 46.30
C LYS A 3 -40.09 -13.43 45.55
N THR A 4 -39.86 -12.12 45.49
CA THR A 4 -39.00 -11.32 46.39
C THR A 4 -37.53 -11.74 46.36
N THR A 5 -36.67 -10.88 45.82
CA THR A 5 -35.25 -10.83 46.19
C THR A 5 -34.83 -9.37 46.33
N VAL A 6 -34.13 -9.13 47.44
CA VAL A 6 -33.83 -7.86 48.10
C VAL A 6 -32.76 -7.07 47.35
N ILE A 7 -32.94 -5.75 47.27
CA ILE A 7 -31.97 -4.77 46.78
C ILE A 7 -31.16 -4.26 47.97
N TYR A 8 -29.83 -4.24 47.85
CA TYR A 8 -28.98 -3.33 48.62
C TYR A 8 -28.66 -2.11 47.77
N LEU A 9 -28.89 -0.93 48.35
CA LEU A 9 -28.73 0.39 47.75
C LEU A 9 -27.67 1.11 48.58
N VAL A 10 -26.57 1.54 47.95
CA VAL A 10 -25.75 2.64 48.49
C VAL A 10 -25.41 3.59 47.34
N SER A 11 -25.99 4.78 47.48
CA SER A 11 -25.68 6.13 46.94
C SER A 11 -24.33 6.27 46.21
N VAL A 12 -24.21 7.02 45.11
CA VAL A 12 -24.09 8.49 45.13
C VAL A 12 -24.70 9.18 43.89
N CYS A 13 -25.55 10.17 44.21
CA CYS A 13 -25.95 11.41 43.52
C CYS A 13 -25.99 11.53 41.98
N TRP A 14 -27.22 11.73 41.51
CA TRP A 14 -27.62 12.43 40.30
C TRP A 14 -27.52 13.95 40.44
N LEU A 15 -27.32 14.64 39.31
CA LEU A 15 -27.93 15.94 39.06
C LEU A 15 -28.69 15.88 37.72
N VAL A 16 -29.93 16.35 37.79
CA VAL A 16 -31.12 16.19 36.93
C VAL A 16 -31.02 17.18 35.74
N LEU A 17 -31.46 16.90 34.49
CA LEU A 17 -32.85 17.15 34.03
C LEU A 17 -33.11 16.66 32.57
N VAL A 18 -34.20 15.88 32.46
CA VAL A 18 -35.30 15.86 31.47
C VAL A 18 -35.05 15.37 30.03
N GLY A 19 -35.72 14.26 29.68
CA GLY A 19 -36.17 14.02 28.30
C GLY A 19 -36.44 12.56 27.89
N VAL A 20 -37.54 11.95 28.38
CA VAL A 20 -38.30 10.82 27.78
C VAL A 20 -37.53 9.50 27.50
N LEU A 21 -37.73 8.50 28.38
CA LEU A 21 -37.48 7.09 28.08
C LEU A 21 -38.57 6.54 27.14
N SER A 22 -38.15 6.00 26.00
CA SER A 22 -38.84 4.89 25.34
C SER A 22 -37.93 3.68 25.36
N PHE A 23 -38.36 2.63 26.06
CA PHE A 23 -37.76 1.30 26.00
C PHE A 23 -38.05 0.70 24.62
N PHE A 24 -37.01 0.50 23.80
CA PHE A 24 -37.06 -0.48 22.72
C PHE A 24 -36.07 -1.60 23.02
N THR A 25 -36.62 -2.80 23.16
CA THR A 25 -35.91 -4.07 23.03
C THR A 25 -35.23 -4.06 21.65
N LEU A 26 -33.89 -4.13 21.63
CA LEU A 26 -33.13 -4.34 20.40
C LEU A 26 -33.46 -5.74 19.84
N LYS A 27 -34.51 -5.82 19.02
CA LYS A 27 -34.58 -6.85 17.98
C LYS A 27 -33.36 -6.65 17.10
N ARG A 28 -32.63 -7.74 16.80
CA ARG A 28 -31.68 -7.84 15.68
C ARG A 28 -32.35 -7.27 14.43
N GLU A 29 -32.11 -6.00 14.14
CA GLU A 29 -32.38 -5.45 12.83
C GLU A 29 -31.39 -6.12 11.87
N LYS A 30 -31.93 -6.86 10.91
CA LYS A 30 -31.19 -7.27 9.72
C LYS A 30 -30.61 -5.98 9.12
N GLN A 31 -29.28 -5.81 9.18
CA GLN A 31 -28.55 -4.84 8.37
C GLN A 31 -29.08 -4.95 6.94
N ARG A 32 -29.82 -3.93 6.48
CA ARG A 32 -30.13 -3.78 5.06
C ARG A 32 -28.78 -3.65 4.35
N ASN A 33 -28.48 -4.57 3.45
CA ASN A 33 -27.24 -4.55 2.68
C ASN A 33 -27.16 -3.22 1.89
N PRO A 34 -26.28 -2.28 2.24
CA PRO A 34 -26.29 -0.91 1.69
C PRO A 34 -25.61 -0.81 0.31
N PHE A 35 -25.38 -1.95 -0.35
CA PHE A 35 -24.64 -2.03 -1.61
C PHE A 35 -25.56 -2.35 -2.80
N PRO A 36 -25.28 -1.82 -4.01
CA PRO A 36 -24.21 -0.86 -4.33
C PRO A 36 -24.42 0.53 -3.74
N ILE A 37 -23.31 1.23 -3.49
CA ILE A 37 -23.32 2.68 -3.28
C ILE A 37 -22.96 3.33 -4.61
N GLU A 38 -23.85 4.17 -5.15
CA GLU A 38 -23.70 4.87 -6.44
C GLU A 38 -23.71 6.38 -6.20
N TYR A 39 -22.72 7.07 -6.77
CA TYR A 39 -22.62 8.54 -6.75
C TYR A 39 -22.54 9.07 -8.18
N ASP A 40 -23.45 9.99 -8.54
CA ASP A 40 -23.40 10.78 -9.78
C ASP A 40 -22.76 12.15 -9.50
N TYR A 41 -21.61 12.42 -10.12
CA TYR A 41 -20.84 13.65 -9.87
C TYR A 41 -20.99 14.70 -10.98
N ARG A 42 -21.00 15.98 -10.60
CA ARG A 42 -20.87 17.14 -11.50
C ARG A 42 -19.82 18.12 -10.95
N MET A 43 -18.65 18.20 -11.59
CA MET A 43 -17.51 18.98 -11.11
C MET A 43 -17.59 20.48 -11.47
N LYS A 44 -17.29 21.35 -10.49
CA LYS A 44 -16.99 22.78 -10.70
C LYS A 44 -15.63 23.14 -10.05
N GLY A 45 -14.58 23.26 -10.88
CA GLY A 45 -13.38 24.05 -10.59
C GLY A 45 -12.52 23.63 -9.39
N MET A 46 -12.24 22.34 -9.19
CA MET A 46 -11.34 21.82 -8.15
C MET A 46 -10.18 21.04 -8.79
N ASP A 47 -8.98 21.15 -8.22
CA ASP A 47 -7.76 20.44 -8.67
C ASP A 47 -7.76 18.96 -8.26
N SER A 48 -8.52 18.61 -7.23
CA SER A 48 -8.76 17.24 -6.78
C SER A 48 -10.21 17.06 -6.27
N LEU A 49 -10.71 15.82 -6.30
CA LEU A 49 -11.96 15.40 -5.67
C LEU A 49 -11.67 14.18 -4.80
N ARG A 50 -12.22 14.16 -3.58
CA ARG A 50 -12.14 13.00 -2.69
C ARG A 50 -13.51 12.45 -2.33
N LEU A 51 -13.57 11.13 -2.22
CA LEU A 51 -14.75 10.39 -1.80
C LEU A 51 -14.33 9.42 -0.70
N SER A 52 -14.94 9.57 0.48
CA SER A 52 -14.75 8.70 1.63
C SER A 52 -16.08 8.01 1.97
N VAL A 53 -16.10 6.68 1.95
CA VAL A 53 -17.33 5.90 2.12
C VAL A 53 -17.17 4.94 3.28
N PRO A 54 -17.97 5.03 4.36
CA PRO A 54 -17.91 4.07 5.45
C PRO A 54 -18.28 2.67 4.97
N VAL A 55 -17.34 1.73 5.07
CA VAL A 55 -17.54 0.33 4.72
C VAL A 55 -16.80 -0.57 5.72
N PRO A 56 -17.31 -1.78 6.04
CA PRO A 56 -16.58 -2.70 6.90
C PRO A 56 -15.30 -3.22 6.21
N ASP A 57 -14.40 -3.82 6.99
CA ASP A 57 -13.24 -4.56 6.47
C ASP A 57 -13.67 -5.56 5.38
N GLY A 58 -12.94 -5.60 4.27
CA GLY A 58 -13.24 -6.48 3.14
C GLY A 58 -12.61 -6.01 1.84
N VAL A 59 -12.84 -6.78 0.78
CA VAL A 59 -12.44 -6.43 -0.59
C VAL A 59 -13.64 -5.85 -1.32
N TYR A 60 -13.43 -4.73 -2.00
CA TYR A 60 -14.48 -4.01 -2.73
C TYR A 60 -14.09 -3.85 -4.20
N GLU A 61 -14.99 -4.23 -5.11
CA GLU A 61 -14.89 -3.84 -6.51
C GLU A 61 -15.40 -2.40 -6.63
N VAL A 62 -14.57 -1.54 -7.21
CA VAL A 62 -14.90 -0.17 -7.58
C VAL A 62 -15.02 -0.09 -9.08
N GLN A 63 -16.17 0.41 -9.55
CA GLN A 63 -16.40 0.72 -10.95
C GLN A 63 -16.50 2.24 -11.09
N ILE A 64 -15.73 2.82 -12.00
CA ILE A 64 -15.75 4.25 -12.26
C ILE A 64 -16.03 4.54 -13.72
N LEU A 65 -16.76 5.62 -13.97
CA LEU A 65 -16.94 6.20 -15.29
C LEU A 65 -16.29 7.58 -15.27
N LEU A 66 -15.16 7.71 -15.96
CA LEU A 66 -14.47 8.97 -16.15
C LEU A 66 -15.02 9.69 -17.38
N GLY A 67 -15.00 11.02 -17.37
CA GLY A 67 -15.45 11.85 -18.50
C GLY A 67 -16.55 12.84 -18.15
N HIS A 68 -16.79 13.79 -19.05
CA HIS A 68 -17.77 14.85 -18.85
C HIS A 68 -18.34 15.37 -20.17
N ARG A 69 -19.65 15.66 -20.18
CA ARG A 69 -20.40 16.03 -21.37
C ARG A 69 -19.87 17.27 -22.10
N LYS A 70 -19.27 18.22 -21.37
CA LYS A 70 -18.88 19.56 -21.88
C LYS A 70 -17.41 19.94 -21.65
N LYS A 71 -16.59 19.00 -21.18
CA LYS A 71 -15.21 19.30 -20.79
C LYS A 71 -14.34 18.10 -21.07
N ALA A 72 -13.18 18.33 -21.67
CA ALA A 72 -12.08 17.38 -21.67
C ALA A 72 -11.35 17.42 -20.31
N GLY A 73 -10.63 16.35 -19.97
CA GLY A 73 -9.82 16.31 -18.76
C GLY A 73 -8.86 15.13 -18.72
N MET A 74 -7.89 15.22 -17.84
CA MET A 74 -6.95 14.15 -17.48
C MET A 74 -7.20 13.79 -16.02
N THR A 75 -7.49 12.52 -15.75
CA THR A 75 -7.85 12.07 -14.40
C THR A 75 -6.95 10.94 -13.95
N ILE A 76 -6.26 11.15 -12.84
CA ILE A 76 -5.57 10.14 -12.04
C ILE A 76 -6.52 9.66 -10.97
N VAL A 77 -6.52 8.34 -10.71
CA VAL A 77 -7.33 7.75 -9.64
C VAL A 77 -6.42 7.03 -8.66
N ARG A 78 -6.51 7.47 -7.41
CA ARG A 78 -5.83 6.87 -6.27
C ARG A 78 -6.83 6.42 -5.23
N ALA A 79 -6.42 5.51 -4.36
CA ALA A 79 -7.24 5.09 -3.23
C ALA A 79 -6.43 4.90 -1.95
N GLU A 80 -7.14 4.98 -0.82
CA GLU A 80 -6.56 4.95 0.53
C GLU A 80 -5.37 5.93 0.64
N SER A 81 -4.25 5.48 1.17
CA SER A 81 -2.98 6.21 1.27
C SER A 81 -2.28 6.41 -0.08
N ARG A 82 -2.95 7.04 -1.05
CA ARG A 82 -2.44 7.36 -2.39
C ARG A 82 -1.97 6.15 -3.22
N ARG A 83 -2.55 4.97 -3.04
CA ARG A 83 -2.27 3.83 -3.94
C ARG A 83 -2.74 4.15 -5.35
N LEU A 84 -1.87 4.00 -6.34
CA LEU A 84 -2.17 4.35 -7.73
C LEU A 84 -2.99 3.25 -8.40
N PHE A 85 -4.16 3.60 -8.94
CA PHE A 85 -5.01 2.65 -9.69
C PHE A 85 -5.14 3.01 -11.17
N LEU A 86 -5.29 4.29 -11.48
CA LEU A 86 -5.28 4.81 -12.85
C LEU A 86 -4.29 5.96 -12.94
N GLU A 87 -3.51 5.97 -14.02
CA GLU A 87 -2.55 7.03 -14.34
C GLU A 87 -3.27 8.19 -15.06
N ASN A 88 -2.66 8.78 -16.09
CA ASN A 88 -3.14 9.97 -16.77
C ASN A 88 -4.26 9.61 -17.77
N GLU A 89 -5.44 9.26 -17.27
CA GLU A 89 -6.57 8.90 -18.14
C GLU A 89 -7.18 10.15 -18.77
N TYR A 90 -6.92 10.33 -20.07
CA TYR A 90 -7.47 11.43 -20.85
C TYR A 90 -8.88 11.11 -21.35
N THR A 91 -9.78 12.08 -21.24
CA THR A 91 -11.12 12.07 -21.84
C THR A 91 -11.34 13.36 -22.62
N ALA A 92 -11.80 13.25 -23.86
CA ALA A 92 -12.26 14.39 -24.64
C ALA A 92 -13.63 14.90 -24.14
N GLU A 93 -14.03 16.09 -24.59
CA GLU A 93 -15.39 16.57 -24.34
C GLU A 93 -16.43 15.58 -24.90
N GLY A 94 -17.35 15.15 -24.04
CA GLY A 94 -18.41 14.19 -24.40
C GLY A 94 -17.96 12.73 -24.40
N GLU A 95 -16.67 12.45 -24.22
CA GLU A 95 -16.14 11.09 -24.09
C GLU A 95 -16.32 10.56 -22.66
N TYR A 96 -16.59 9.27 -22.53
CA TYR A 96 -16.64 8.57 -21.25
C TYR A 96 -15.86 7.25 -21.31
N LYS A 97 -15.07 6.96 -20.28
CA LYS A 97 -14.27 5.73 -20.16
C LYS A 97 -14.56 5.01 -18.86
N GLY A 98 -14.84 3.71 -18.95
CA GLY A 98 -15.19 2.86 -17.81
C GLY A 98 -13.98 2.08 -17.30
N TYR A 99 -13.77 2.05 -15.99
CA TYR A 99 -12.70 1.30 -15.35
C TYR A 99 -13.21 0.52 -14.16
N ARG A 100 -12.50 -0.56 -13.84
CA ARG A 100 -12.75 -1.40 -12.67
C ARG A 100 -11.44 -1.74 -11.99
N PHE A 101 -11.47 -1.82 -10.67
CA PHE A 101 -10.36 -2.29 -9.84
C PHE A 101 -10.88 -2.70 -8.45
N CYS A 102 -10.06 -3.42 -7.69
CA CYS A 102 -10.40 -3.85 -6.33
C CYS A 102 -9.60 -3.07 -5.28
N ILE A 103 -10.27 -2.65 -4.20
CA ILE A 103 -9.65 -2.03 -3.02
C ILE A 103 -9.82 -2.97 -1.83
N HIS A 104 -8.70 -3.28 -1.16
CA HIS A 104 -8.72 -3.93 0.14
C HIS A 104 -8.90 -2.89 1.25
N LYS A 105 -10.06 -2.91 1.92
CA LYS A 105 -10.35 -2.07 3.09
C LYS A 105 -10.14 -2.84 4.39
N ARG A 106 -9.53 -2.19 5.38
CA ARG A 106 -9.23 -2.80 6.68
C ARG A 106 -9.15 -1.78 7.81
N THR A 107 -9.28 -2.28 9.03
CA THR A 107 -9.00 -1.59 10.29
C THR A 107 -7.90 -2.35 11.07
N PRO A 108 -7.32 -1.77 12.13
CA PRO A 108 -6.31 -2.46 12.94
C PRO A 108 -6.86 -3.64 13.73
N GLN A 109 -8.18 -3.77 13.89
CA GLN A 109 -8.79 -4.78 14.74
C GLN A 109 -8.57 -6.19 14.18
N ILE A 110 -8.14 -7.14 15.02
CA ILE A 110 -7.92 -8.56 14.65
C ILE A 110 -9.05 -9.42 15.22
N ASN A 111 -9.31 -9.29 16.52
CA ASN A 111 -10.41 -9.92 17.27
C ASN A 111 -10.75 -9.02 18.47
N GLU A 112 -11.68 -9.38 19.34
CA GLU A 112 -12.10 -8.51 20.47
C GLU A 112 -10.95 -8.02 21.37
N GLN A 113 -9.87 -8.78 21.53
CA GLN A 113 -8.76 -8.49 22.44
C GLN A 113 -7.51 -7.94 21.73
N GLU A 114 -7.38 -8.16 20.43
CA GLU A 114 -6.15 -7.89 19.69
C GLU A 114 -6.35 -6.94 18.53
N ARG A 115 -5.34 -6.08 18.33
CA ARG A 115 -5.21 -5.19 17.18
C ARG A 115 -3.76 -5.08 16.74
N VAL A 116 -3.57 -4.69 15.49
CA VAL A 116 -2.27 -4.25 14.95
C VAL A 116 -1.77 -3.09 15.82
N ARG A 117 -0.50 -3.16 16.21
CA ARG A 117 0.17 -2.13 16.99
C ARG A 117 0.66 -1.03 16.04
N LEU A 118 -0.20 -0.04 15.82
CA LEU A 118 0.13 1.13 15.01
C LEU A 118 1.13 2.05 15.72
N LYS A 119 2.04 2.64 14.95
CA LYS A 119 2.89 3.75 15.37
C LYS A 119 2.07 5.04 15.45
N LYS A 120 2.54 6.03 16.23
CA LYS A 120 1.86 7.33 16.37
C LYS A 120 1.61 8.01 15.01
N ARG A 121 2.55 7.88 14.06
CA ARG A 121 2.42 8.45 12.71
C ARG A 121 1.38 7.75 11.84
N GLU A 122 0.89 6.59 12.24
CA GLU A 122 -0.11 5.82 11.49
C GLU A 122 -1.56 6.09 11.94
N TYR A 123 -1.77 6.79 13.06
CA TYR A 123 -3.10 6.95 13.65
C TYR A 123 -4.09 7.67 12.73
N ASN A 124 -3.58 8.50 11.82
CA ASN A 124 -4.38 9.24 10.85
C ASN A 124 -4.25 8.67 9.42
N LYS A 125 -3.53 7.56 9.23
CA LYS A 125 -3.38 6.95 7.90
C LYS A 125 -4.71 6.40 7.42
N LEU A 126 -5.03 6.66 6.15
CA LEU A 126 -6.29 6.24 5.52
C LEU A 126 -6.41 4.71 5.50
N ASN A 127 -5.29 4.01 5.30
CA ASN A 127 -5.18 2.55 5.29
C ASN A 127 -5.79 1.80 6.50
N TRP A 128 -5.98 2.47 7.64
CA TRP A 128 -6.45 1.88 8.88
C TRP A 128 -7.76 2.49 9.41
N ASN A 129 -8.35 3.46 8.71
CA ASN A 129 -9.57 4.14 9.17
C ASN A 129 -10.83 3.28 8.91
N HIS A 130 -12.02 3.86 9.04
CA HIS A 130 -13.31 3.18 8.82
C HIS A 130 -13.96 3.47 7.46
N THR A 131 -13.24 4.09 6.52
CA THR A 131 -13.74 4.49 5.20
C THR A 131 -12.92 3.88 4.07
N LEU A 132 -13.58 3.54 2.97
CA LEU A 132 -12.91 3.38 1.68
C LEU A 132 -12.72 4.77 1.09
N ASP A 133 -11.48 5.12 0.78
CA ASP A 133 -11.10 6.46 0.35
C ASP A 133 -10.64 6.46 -1.11
N LEU A 134 -11.18 7.36 -1.93
CA LEU A 134 -10.82 7.58 -3.32
C LEU A 134 -10.40 9.03 -3.53
N GLU A 135 -9.37 9.23 -4.36
CA GLU A 135 -8.91 10.53 -4.82
C GLU A 135 -8.91 10.55 -6.35
N PHE A 136 -9.56 11.55 -6.93
CA PHE A 136 -9.52 11.88 -8.35
C PHE A 136 -8.75 13.18 -8.50
N ALA A 137 -7.57 13.13 -9.11
CA ALA A 137 -6.69 14.28 -9.30
C ALA A 137 -6.36 14.46 -10.79
N GLY A 138 -5.74 15.57 -11.16
CA GLY A 138 -5.21 15.78 -12.52
C GLY A 138 -5.56 17.14 -13.13
N ALA A 139 -5.24 17.31 -14.40
CA ALA A 139 -5.63 18.51 -15.14
C ALA A 139 -7.13 18.46 -15.47
N ASN A 140 -7.93 19.15 -14.66
CA ASN A 140 -9.40 19.18 -14.75
C ASN A 140 -10.00 17.75 -14.65
N PRO A 141 -9.88 17.07 -13.49
CA PRO A 141 -10.30 15.68 -13.35
C PRO A 141 -11.81 15.53 -13.57
N GLN A 142 -12.21 14.48 -14.30
CA GLN A 142 -13.59 14.21 -14.68
C GLN A 142 -14.01 12.82 -14.20
N VAL A 143 -14.89 12.79 -13.21
CA VAL A 143 -15.62 11.58 -12.81
C VAL A 143 -17.12 11.84 -12.97
N ALA A 144 -17.78 10.97 -13.73
CA ALA A 144 -19.21 11.01 -13.94
C ALA A 144 -19.94 10.14 -12.92
N ARG A 145 -19.37 8.96 -12.63
CA ARG A 145 -19.99 7.98 -11.74
C ARG A 145 -18.96 7.14 -11.00
N VAL A 146 -19.26 6.81 -9.74
CA VAL A 146 -18.54 5.83 -8.93
C VAL A 146 -19.55 4.83 -8.38
N ILE A 147 -19.24 3.54 -8.50
CA ILE A 147 -20.01 2.46 -7.89
C ILE A 147 -19.10 1.57 -7.06
N ILE A 148 -19.44 1.37 -5.79
CA ILE A 148 -18.69 0.53 -4.86
C ILE A 148 -19.58 -0.66 -4.45
N ARG A 149 -19.04 -1.87 -4.55
CA ARG A 149 -19.69 -3.13 -4.16
C ARG A 149 -18.67 -4.05 -3.48
N PRO A 150 -19.09 -4.91 -2.53
CA PRO A 150 -18.25 -6.01 -2.10
C PRO A 150 -17.80 -6.82 -3.32
N ALA A 151 -16.51 -7.11 -3.40
CA ALA A 151 -15.97 -7.97 -4.44
C ALA A 151 -16.50 -9.40 -4.27
N LYS A 152 -16.43 -10.18 -5.33
CA LYS A 152 -16.72 -11.61 -5.22
C LYS A 152 -15.68 -12.28 -4.31
N ASN A 153 -16.11 -13.29 -3.56
CA ASN A 153 -15.25 -13.99 -2.60
C ASN A 153 -14.07 -14.75 -3.26
N ASP A 154 -14.14 -14.99 -4.57
CA ASP A 154 -13.12 -15.68 -5.36
C ASP A 154 -12.02 -14.74 -5.88
N VAL A 155 -12.12 -13.42 -5.66
CA VAL A 155 -11.06 -12.48 -6.05
C VAL A 155 -9.81 -12.73 -5.19
N PRO A 156 -8.67 -13.16 -5.77
CA PRO A 156 -7.42 -13.31 -5.04
C PRO A 156 -6.91 -11.97 -4.52
N VAL A 157 -6.23 -12.03 -3.38
CA VAL A 157 -5.56 -10.88 -2.77
C VAL A 157 -4.05 -11.08 -2.85
N LEU A 158 -3.35 -10.06 -3.33
CA LEU A 158 -1.90 -9.91 -3.22
C LEU A 158 -1.58 -9.09 -1.97
N PHE A 159 -1.10 -9.75 -0.92
CA PHE A 159 -0.63 -9.09 0.30
C PHE A 159 0.82 -8.65 0.15
N LEU A 160 1.11 -7.39 0.48
CA LEU A 160 2.48 -6.87 0.52
C LEU A 160 2.96 -6.73 1.97
N CYS A 161 4.04 -7.42 2.30
CA CYS A 161 4.72 -7.35 3.58
C CYS A 161 6.07 -6.66 3.38
N GLY A 162 6.33 -5.58 4.10
CA GLY A 162 7.62 -4.91 4.00
C GLY A 162 7.78 -3.64 4.83
N ASN A 163 8.72 -2.81 4.39
CA ASN A 163 9.23 -1.64 5.11
C ASN A 163 8.90 -0.31 4.38
N SER A 164 9.73 0.74 4.55
CA SER A 164 9.49 2.07 3.96
C SER A 164 9.59 2.12 2.43
N THR A 165 10.28 1.17 1.80
CA THR A 165 10.36 1.02 0.34
C THR A 165 9.07 0.45 -0.26
N VAL A 166 8.21 -0.16 0.58
CA VAL A 166 6.99 -0.86 0.18
C VAL A 166 5.72 -0.12 0.62
N VAL A 167 5.70 0.47 1.82
CA VAL A 167 4.53 1.07 2.48
C VAL A 167 3.84 2.16 1.67
N ASP A 168 2.52 2.26 1.76
CA ASP A 168 1.82 3.43 1.20
C ASP A 168 2.22 4.72 1.94
N GLN A 169 2.74 5.69 1.20
CA GLN A 169 3.08 7.02 1.74
C GLN A 169 1.88 7.95 1.54
N ASP A 170 1.35 8.53 2.61
CA ASP A 170 0.18 9.43 2.53
C ASP A 170 0.52 10.77 1.87
N ASN A 171 1.76 11.21 2.00
CA ASN A 171 2.17 12.60 1.78
C ASN A 171 3.33 12.70 0.79
N GLU A 172 3.29 13.73 -0.04
CA GLU A 172 4.43 14.12 -0.88
C GLU A 172 5.61 14.58 -0.02
N PRO A 173 6.86 14.45 -0.50
CA PRO A 173 7.26 13.86 -1.79
C PRO A 173 7.54 12.36 -1.75
N TRP A 174 7.20 11.67 -0.67
CA TRP A 174 7.60 10.28 -0.47
C TRP A 174 6.77 9.33 -1.32
N GLY A 175 7.40 8.32 -1.89
CA GLY A 175 6.74 7.25 -2.63
C GLY A 175 7.40 5.90 -2.36
N SER A 176 6.66 4.83 -2.64
CA SER A 176 7.12 3.46 -2.47
C SER A 176 6.62 2.57 -3.61
N TRP A 177 7.30 1.47 -3.89
CA TRP A 177 6.88 0.62 -5.00
C TRP A 177 5.55 -0.07 -4.72
N GLY A 178 5.26 -0.44 -3.47
CA GLY A 178 4.02 -1.12 -3.10
C GLY A 178 2.79 -0.23 -3.27
N GLN A 179 2.96 1.09 -3.14
CA GLN A 179 1.93 2.09 -3.42
C GLN A 179 1.59 2.20 -4.92
N MET A 180 2.58 1.96 -5.80
CA MET A 180 2.41 2.09 -7.25
C MET A 180 1.93 0.80 -7.91
N ILE A 181 2.22 -0.36 -7.31
CA ILE A 181 1.90 -1.67 -7.88
C ILE A 181 0.44 -1.88 -8.31
N PRO A 182 -0.60 -1.40 -7.60
CA PRO A 182 -1.98 -1.68 -7.97
C PRO A 182 -2.35 -1.25 -9.41
N ARG A 183 -1.66 -0.24 -9.97
CA ARG A 183 -1.86 0.24 -11.34
C ARG A 183 -1.62 -0.83 -12.40
N PHE A 184 -0.73 -1.77 -12.16
CA PHE A 184 -0.35 -2.79 -13.15
C PHE A 184 -1.30 -3.99 -13.17
N PHE A 185 -2.15 -4.13 -12.16
CA PHE A 185 -3.07 -5.26 -12.03
C PHE A 185 -4.49 -4.88 -12.46
N ASN A 186 -5.17 -5.84 -13.07
CA ASN A 186 -6.55 -5.71 -13.50
C ASN A 186 -7.52 -5.99 -12.32
N HIS A 187 -8.81 -5.74 -12.53
CA HIS A 187 -9.84 -5.88 -11.49
C HIS A 187 -10.05 -7.28 -10.91
N GLN A 188 -9.45 -8.33 -11.49
CA GLN A 188 -9.58 -9.71 -11.01
C GLN A 188 -8.60 -10.03 -9.87
N LEU A 189 -7.72 -9.10 -9.50
CA LEU A 189 -6.84 -9.20 -8.33
C LEU A 189 -7.04 -7.96 -7.45
N CYS A 190 -6.96 -8.14 -6.13
CA CYS A 190 -6.89 -7.03 -5.19
C CYS A 190 -5.50 -6.95 -4.55
N VAL A 191 -4.87 -5.76 -4.54
CA VAL A 191 -3.63 -5.55 -3.79
C VAL A 191 -3.94 -5.04 -2.39
N ALA A 192 -3.26 -5.57 -1.37
CA ALA A 192 -3.40 -5.18 0.02
C ALA A 192 -2.02 -4.92 0.65
N ASN A 193 -1.63 -3.65 0.76
CA ASN A 193 -0.32 -3.27 1.23
C ASN A 193 -0.28 -3.13 2.77
N PHE A 194 0.38 -4.04 3.48
CA PHE A 194 0.48 -4.04 4.94
C PHE A 194 1.81 -3.51 5.47
N ALA A 195 2.75 -3.23 4.58
CA ALA A 195 4.06 -2.71 4.91
C ALA A 195 3.97 -1.44 5.77
N GLU A 196 5.03 -1.17 6.53
CA GLU A 196 5.15 0.08 7.27
C GLU A 196 6.60 0.54 7.37
N SER A 197 6.79 1.86 7.27
CA SER A 197 8.08 2.51 7.45
C SER A 197 8.77 2.03 8.72
N GLY A 198 10.08 1.76 8.65
CA GLY A 198 10.88 1.35 9.82
C GLY A 198 10.66 -0.09 10.30
N GLU A 199 9.77 -0.87 9.69
CA GLU A 199 9.63 -2.29 10.04
C GLU A 199 10.83 -3.11 9.54
N SER A 200 11.18 -4.07 10.37
CA SER A 200 12.01 -5.25 10.07
C SER A 200 11.12 -6.49 10.11
N ALA A 201 11.54 -7.63 9.56
CA ALA A 201 10.68 -8.80 9.45
C ALA A 201 10.10 -9.23 10.82
N ASN A 202 10.95 -9.24 11.86
CA ASN A 202 10.52 -9.62 13.20
C ASN A 202 9.62 -8.56 13.87
N THR A 203 9.85 -7.26 13.62
CA THR A 203 9.00 -6.21 14.20
C THR A 203 7.65 -6.13 13.51
N PHE A 204 7.56 -6.44 12.20
CA PHE A 204 6.31 -6.57 11.47
C PHE A 204 5.41 -7.65 12.06
N ILE A 205 5.99 -8.82 12.37
CA ILE A 205 5.30 -9.92 13.07
C ILE A 205 4.91 -9.47 14.48
N ALA A 206 5.84 -8.89 15.23
CA ALA A 206 5.57 -8.42 16.60
C ALA A 206 4.46 -7.35 16.64
N ALA A 207 4.39 -6.47 15.64
CA ALA A 207 3.34 -5.46 15.50
C ALA A 207 1.96 -6.07 15.16
N LYS A 208 1.88 -7.40 15.01
CA LYS A 208 0.68 -8.16 14.66
C LYS A 208 0.14 -7.86 13.26
N ARG A 209 0.95 -7.26 12.37
CA ARG A 209 0.57 -7.03 10.97
C ARG A 209 0.40 -8.35 10.23
N TRP A 210 1.38 -9.25 10.39
CA TRP A 210 1.30 -10.59 9.84
C TRP A 210 0.10 -11.37 10.39
N LYS A 211 -0.13 -11.30 11.72
CA LYS A 211 -1.30 -11.91 12.34
C LYS A 211 -2.62 -11.40 11.76
N LYS A 212 -2.72 -10.09 11.46
CA LYS A 212 -3.91 -9.52 10.78
C LYS A 212 -4.07 -10.08 9.37
N ILE A 213 -2.99 -10.25 8.60
CA ILE A 213 -3.04 -10.91 7.28
C ILE A 213 -3.58 -12.33 7.41
N LEU A 214 -3.09 -13.10 8.37
CA LEU A 214 -3.53 -14.48 8.59
C LEU A 214 -5.03 -14.63 8.91
N THR A 215 -5.71 -13.58 9.38
CA THR A 215 -7.16 -13.62 9.59
C THR A 215 -7.97 -13.38 8.31
N MET A 216 -7.34 -12.97 7.22
CA MET A 216 -8.01 -12.58 5.96
C MET A 216 -7.54 -13.39 4.76
N ILE A 217 -6.33 -13.94 4.83
CA ILE A 217 -5.72 -14.74 3.77
C ILE A 217 -6.54 -16.02 3.53
N LYS A 218 -6.67 -16.40 2.27
CA LYS A 218 -7.38 -17.60 1.83
C LYS A 218 -6.60 -18.36 0.74
N PRO A 219 -6.95 -19.63 0.48
CA PRO A 219 -6.35 -20.37 -0.62
C PRO A 219 -6.46 -19.62 -1.96
N GLY A 220 -5.36 -19.58 -2.71
CA GLY A 220 -5.27 -18.84 -3.98
C GLY A 220 -4.81 -17.39 -3.85
N ASP A 221 -4.63 -16.87 -2.63
CA ASP A 221 -3.99 -15.56 -2.42
C ASP A 221 -2.46 -15.64 -2.61
N TYR A 222 -1.82 -14.47 -2.69
CA TYR A 222 -0.38 -14.32 -2.86
C TYR A 222 0.20 -13.43 -1.76
N VAL A 223 1.47 -13.65 -1.40
CA VAL A 223 2.17 -12.81 -0.41
C VAL A 223 3.55 -12.43 -0.95
N LEU A 224 3.78 -11.14 -1.19
CA LEU A 224 5.12 -10.61 -1.46
C LEU A 224 5.77 -10.19 -0.14
N ILE A 225 6.98 -10.70 0.11
CA ILE A 225 7.70 -10.47 1.37
C ILE A 225 9.05 -9.80 1.08
N GLU A 226 9.19 -8.52 1.42
CA GLU A 226 10.41 -7.73 1.25
C GLU A 226 10.88 -7.09 2.57
N PHE A 227 12.02 -7.56 3.09
CA PHE A 227 12.65 -6.99 4.28
C PHE A 227 14.18 -6.99 4.13
N GLY A 228 14.90 -6.41 5.11
CA GLY A 228 16.37 -6.35 5.10
C GLY A 228 16.92 -4.95 5.41
N HIS A 229 16.22 -3.88 4.99
CA HIS A 229 16.66 -2.49 5.22
C HIS A 229 16.87 -2.15 6.70
N ASN A 230 15.93 -2.56 7.55
CA ASN A 230 15.97 -2.30 8.98
C ASN A 230 16.55 -3.48 9.77
N ASP A 231 16.42 -4.69 9.24
CA ASP A 231 16.98 -5.91 9.84
C ASP A 231 18.52 -5.84 9.93
N GLN A 232 19.20 -5.30 8.92
CA GLN A 232 20.68 -5.17 8.92
C GLN A 232 21.24 -4.31 10.06
N LYS A 233 20.41 -3.40 10.57
CA LYS A 233 20.76 -2.49 11.66
C LYS A 233 20.63 -3.14 13.03
N GLN A 234 19.85 -4.22 13.14
CA GLN A 234 19.66 -4.89 14.43
C GLN A 234 20.97 -5.55 14.86
N LYS A 235 21.38 -5.27 16.11
CA LYS A 235 22.56 -5.85 16.75
C LYS A 235 22.15 -6.56 18.04
N GLY A 236 23.03 -7.42 18.54
CA GLY A 236 22.81 -8.20 19.76
C GLY A 236 22.60 -9.68 19.47
N GLU A 237 22.46 -10.46 20.55
CA GLU A 237 22.30 -11.92 20.49
C GLU A 237 21.08 -12.32 19.65
N GLY A 238 21.26 -13.30 18.77
CA GLY A 238 20.21 -13.80 17.87
C GLY A 238 19.85 -12.89 16.69
N LYS A 239 20.53 -11.73 16.51
CA LYS A 239 20.31 -10.83 15.38
C LYS A 239 21.27 -11.11 14.23
N GLY A 240 20.74 -11.22 13.01
CA GLY A 240 21.55 -11.46 11.81
C GLY A 240 20.71 -11.99 10.65
N ALA A 241 21.30 -11.98 9.45
CA ALA A 241 20.66 -12.42 8.21
C ALA A 241 20.17 -13.88 8.32
N TYR A 242 21.05 -14.81 8.68
CA TYR A 242 20.73 -16.24 8.87
C TYR A 242 20.20 -16.58 10.29
N LEU A 243 19.78 -15.58 11.06
CA LEU A 243 19.25 -15.74 12.41
C LEU A 243 17.83 -15.17 12.49
N SER A 244 17.60 -14.07 13.22
CA SER A 244 16.27 -13.49 13.39
C SER A 244 15.57 -13.12 12.09
N PHE A 245 16.31 -12.64 11.09
CA PHE A 245 15.74 -12.29 9.77
C PHE A 245 15.25 -13.55 9.06
N TRP A 246 16.14 -14.52 8.84
CA TRP A 246 15.81 -15.82 8.25
C TRP A 246 14.60 -16.47 8.92
N ASN A 247 14.60 -16.56 10.26
CA ASN A 247 13.52 -17.19 11.00
C ASN A 247 12.18 -16.47 10.80
N SER A 248 12.18 -15.13 10.75
CA SER A 248 10.96 -14.35 10.53
C SER A 248 10.45 -14.50 9.09
N MET A 249 11.36 -14.45 8.11
CA MET A 249 11.02 -14.64 6.69
C MET A 249 10.47 -16.04 6.44
N LYS A 250 11.13 -17.07 6.98
CA LYS A 250 10.68 -18.46 6.91
C LYS A 250 9.33 -18.67 7.59
N GLN A 251 9.11 -18.09 8.77
CA GLN A 251 7.81 -18.16 9.45
C GLN A 251 6.68 -17.67 8.53
N MET A 252 6.85 -16.51 7.88
CA MET A 252 5.83 -15.97 6.99
C MET A 252 5.62 -16.85 5.74
N VAL A 253 6.68 -17.44 5.18
CA VAL A 253 6.60 -18.41 4.08
C VAL A 253 5.79 -19.66 4.49
N ASP A 254 6.14 -20.26 5.62
CA ASP A 254 5.51 -21.50 6.10
C ASP A 254 4.03 -21.26 6.44
N GLU A 255 3.72 -20.16 7.12
CA GLU A 255 2.35 -19.83 7.51
C GLU A 255 1.48 -19.41 6.30
N ALA A 256 2.05 -18.73 5.30
CA ALA A 256 1.34 -18.44 4.04
C ALA A 256 0.96 -19.73 3.30
N ARG A 257 1.90 -20.68 3.19
CA ARG A 257 1.65 -21.99 2.56
C ARG A 257 0.61 -22.80 3.32
N ALA A 258 0.69 -22.80 4.66
CA ALA A 258 -0.30 -23.47 5.50
C ALA A 258 -1.73 -22.91 5.30
N ALA A 259 -1.85 -21.63 4.96
CA ALA A 259 -3.12 -21.00 4.61
C ALA A 259 -3.56 -21.19 3.14
N GLY A 260 -2.76 -21.91 2.33
CA GLY A 260 -3.03 -22.15 0.91
C GLY A 260 -2.67 -20.98 -0.01
N ALA A 261 -1.94 -19.98 0.49
CA ALA A 261 -1.44 -18.87 -0.31
C ALA A 261 -0.05 -19.16 -0.90
N THR A 262 0.29 -18.44 -1.95
CA THR A 262 1.59 -18.53 -2.64
C THR A 262 2.54 -17.44 -2.14
N PRO A 263 3.53 -17.75 -1.29
CA PRO A 263 4.55 -16.77 -0.93
C PRO A 263 5.50 -16.52 -2.11
N ILE A 264 5.99 -15.30 -2.22
CA ILE A 264 7.01 -14.86 -3.18
C ILE A 264 7.99 -13.97 -2.39
N LEU A 265 9.27 -14.34 -2.40
CA LEU A 265 10.31 -13.59 -1.71
C LEU A 265 10.85 -12.48 -2.62
N VAL A 266 11.14 -11.33 -2.03
CA VAL A 266 11.68 -10.17 -2.73
C VAL A 266 12.92 -9.68 -1.97
N THR A 267 14.07 -9.60 -2.65
CA THR A 267 15.27 -9.02 -2.03
C THR A 267 15.07 -7.51 -1.79
N PRO A 268 15.67 -6.90 -0.75
CA PRO A 268 15.49 -5.47 -0.49
C PRO A 268 16.08 -4.63 -1.65
N THR A 269 15.47 -3.50 -1.99
CA THR A 269 16.06 -2.56 -2.97
C THR A 269 17.46 -2.11 -2.54
N GLN A 270 18.31 -1.72 -3.50
CA GLN A 270 19.56 -1.03 -3.20
C GLN A 270 19.30 0.33 -2.54
N ARG A 271 20.27 0.79 -1.73
CA ARG A 271 20.41 2.22 -1.41
C ARG A 271 21.18 2.91 -2.54
N ARG A 272 20.93 4.19 -2.78
CA ARG A 272 21.76 5.02 -3.66
C ARG A 272 23.09 5.34 -2.99
N SER A 273 24.03 4.40 -3.08
CA SER A 273 25.38 4.52 -2.53
C SER A 273 26.38 4.21 -3.64
N PHE A 274 27.00 5.23 -4.23
CA PHE A 274 27.97 5.06 -5.31
C PHE A 274 29.40 5.07 -4.78
N GLY A 275 30.23 4.17 -5.29
CA GLY A 275 31.67 4.15 -5.04
C GLY A 275 32.44 5.06 -5.97
N PRO A 276 33.75 5.26 -5.72
CA PRO A 276 34.61 6.06 -6.59
C PRO A 276 34.70 5.57 -8.05
N ASP A 277 34.34 4.32 -8.31
CA ASP A 277 34.27 3.69 -9.62
C ASP A 277 32.94 3.95 -10.36
N GLY A 278 32.03 4.73 -9.77
CA GLY A 278 30.70 5.01 -10.31
C GLY A 278 29.75 3.82 -10.23
N LYS A 279 30.04 2.80 -9.41
CA LYS A 279 29.20 1.61 -9.21
C LYS A 279 28.51 1.62 -7.86
N ILE A 280 27.37 0.92 -7.77
CA ILE A 280 26.64 0.82 -6.51
C ILE A 280 27.45 -0.01 -5.50
N GLN A 281 27.60 0.51 -4.30
CA GLN A 281 28.16 -0.20 -3.16
C GLN A 281 27.03 -0.87 -2.38
N ASP A 282 27.18 -2.16 -2.10
CA ASP A 282 26.21 -2.88 -1.29
C ASP A 282 26.29 -2.40 0.17
N THR A 283 25.12 -2.13 0.76
CA THR A 283 25.00 -1.63 2.15
C THR A 283 24.09 -2.52 3.00
N HIS A 284 23.63 -3.65 2.45
CA HIS A 284 22.67 -4.53 3.09
C HIS A 284 23.28 -5.81 3.64
N LEU A 285 24.62 -5.94 3.63
CA LEU A 285 25.35 -7.09 4.16
C LEU A 285 24.81 -8.41 3.55
N ASP A 286 24.70 -9.47 4.34
CA ASP A 286 24.29 -10.79 3.85
C ASP A 286 22.76 -10.94 3.68
N PHE A 287 21.96 -9.90 3.93
CA PHE A 287 20.49 -10.00 3.94
C PHE A 287 19.87 -10.28 2.55
N PRO A 288 20.34 -9.66 1.45
CA PRO A 288 19.93 -10.05 0.11
C PRO A 288 20.27 -11.51 -0.18
N GLN A 289 21.47 -11.96 0.19
CA GLN A 289 21.88 -13.35 -0.05
C GLN A 289 21.06 -14.34 0.78
N ALA A 290 20.80 -14.05 2.05
CA ALA A 290 19.94 -14.89 2.90
C ALA A 290 18.51 -15.02 2.32
N THR A 291 18.00 -13.98 1.66
CA THR A 291 16.71 -14.05 0.96
C THR A 291 16.76 -14.98 -0.26
N ARG A 292 17.84 -14.91 -1.06
CA ARG A 292 18.06 -15.82 -2.20
C ARG A 292 18.18 -17.26 -1.75
N ASP A 293 18.97 -17.49 -0.70
CA ASP A 293 19.21 -18.82 -0.14
C ASP A 293 17.92 -19.41 0.44
N LEU A 294 17.10 -18.60 1.14
CA LEU A 294 15.80 -19.04 1.63
C LEU A 294 14.85 -19.40 0.48
N ALA A 295 14.81 -18.58 -0.57
CA ALA A 295 14.00 -18.87 -1.76
C ALA A 295 14.39 -20.19 -2.42
N ALA A 296 15.69 -20.42 -2.58
CA ALA A 296 16.21 -21.68 -3.12
C ALA A 296 15.90 -22.87 -2.22
N GLN A 297 16.18 -22.76 -0.92
CA GLN A 297 15.97 -23.84 0.05
C GLN A 297 14.49 -24.25 0.14
N GLU A 298 13.59 -23.27 0.20
CA GLU A 298 12.17 -23.51 0.37
C GLU A 298 11.45 -23.70 -0.96
N SER A 299 12.15 -23.62 -2.11
CA SER A 299 11.54 -23.64 -3.45
C SER A 299 10.41 -22.60 -3.58
N VAL A 300 10.71 -21.37 -3.17
CA VAL A 300 9.81 -20.21 -3.26
C VAL A 300 10.27 -19.33 -4.41
N ALA A 301 9.31 -18.78 -5.18
CA ALA A 301 9.63 -17.83 -6.24
C ALA A 301 10.37 -16.60 -5.67
N LEU A 302 11.35 -16.10 -6.42
CA LEU A 302 12.20 -14.98 -6.03
C LEU A 302 12.10 -13.85 -7.05
N ILE A 303 11.90 -12.64 -6.56
CA ILE A 303 12.17 -11.40 -7.31
C ILE A 303 13.47 -10.81 -6.76
N ASP A 304 14.55 -10.86 -7.55
CA ASP A 304 15.83 -10.26 -7.14
C ASP A 304 15.86 -8.74 -7.39
N LEU A 305 14.97 -8.03 -6.69
CA LEU A 305 14.82 -6.58 -6.79
C LEU A 305 16.11 -5.83 -6.41
N HIS A 306 16.94 -6.39 -5.54
CA HIS A 306 18.27 -5.89 -5.20
C HIS A 306 19.21 -5.82 -6.41
N ALA A 307 19.22 -6.86 -7.25
CA ALA A 307 19.97 -6.84 -8.49
C ALA A 307 19.34 -5.88 -9.52
N MET A 308 18.01 -5.91 -9.67
CA MET A 308 17.31 -5.06 -10.63
C MET A 308 17.49 -3.56 -10.33
N THR A 309 17.42 -3.17 -9.06
CA THR A 309 17.61 -1.78 -8.64
C THR A 309 19.07 -1.32 -8.74
N ARG A 310 20.05 -2.21 -8.55
CA ARG A 310 21.45 -1.92 -8.90
C ARG A 310 21.58 -1.53 -10.36
N THR A 311 21.05 -2.35 -11.27
CA THR A 311 21.05 -2.08 -12.70
C THR A 311 20.34 -0.76 -13.02
N LEU A 312 19.17 -0.51 -12.42
CA LEU A 312 18.42 0.74 -12.57
C LEU A 312 19.25 1.97 -12.20
N TYR A 313 19.86 1.96 -11.02
CA TYR A 313 20.59 3.14 -10.54
C TYR A 313 21.87 3.36 -11.34
N GLU A 314 22.59 2.28 -11.68
CA GLU A 314 23.80 2.37 -12.51
C GLU A 314 23.50 2.80 -13.95
N ALA A 315 22.31 2.50 -14.49
CA ALA A 315 21.88 2.99 -15.81
C ALA A 315 21.71 4.51 -15.84
N PHE A 316 21.21 5.12 -14.77
CA PHE A 316 21.22 6.58 -14.61
C PHE A 316 22.60 7.13 -14.22
N GLY A 317 23.41 6.33 -13.52
CA GLY A 317 24.65 6.79 -12.90
C GLY A 317 24.41 7.62 -11.63
N GLU A 318 25.49 8.08 -11.01
CA GLU A 318 25.41 8.72 -9.69
C GLU A 318 24.51 9.96 -9.72
N GLU A 319 24.82 10.98 -10.51
CA GLU A 319 24.09 12.24 -10.44
C GLU A 319 22.65 12.15 -10.95
N ALA A 320 22.40 11.53 -12.11
CA ALA A 320 21.05 11.47 -12.66
C ALA A 320 20.12 10.56 -11.85
N SER A 321 20.64 9.55 -11.14
CA SER A 321 19.80 8.67 -10.30
C SER A 321 19.13 9.40 -9.13
N LYS A 322 19.56 10.62 -8.78
CA LYS A 322 18.86 11.47 -7.79
C LYS A 322 17.38 11.68 -8.16
N CYS A 323 17.02 11.66 -9.44
CA CYS A 323 15.63 11.78 -9.88
C CYS A 323 14.70 10.64 -9.41
N LEU A 324 15.25 9.50 -8.97
CA LEU A 324 14.48 8.37 -8.43
C LEU A 324 14.18 8.55 -6.93
N PHE A 325 14.88 9.44 -6.25
CA PHE A 325 14.84 9.57 -4.79
C PHE A 325 14.31 10.94 -4.37
N VAL A 326 14.07 11.10 -3.07
CA VAL A 326 13.72 12.40 -2.50
C VAL A 326 14.97 13.26 -2.36
N HIS A 327 15.40 13.80 -3.51
CA HIS A 327 16.41 14.84 -3.65
C HIS A 327 15.74 16.11 -4.19
N TYR A 328 15.54 17.11 -3.34
CA TYR A 328 14.88 18.36 -3.70
C TYR A 328 15.58 19.56 -3.05
N PRO A 329 15.87 20.64 -3.79
CA PRO A 329 16.41 21.86 -3.20
C PRO A 329 15.41 22.47 -2.22
N ALA A 330 15.91 23.23 -1.25
CA ALA A 330 15.11 24.00 -0.31
C ALA A 330 14.04 24.83 -1.04
N GLY A 331 12.84 24.88 -0.48
CA GLY A 331 11.71 25.61 -1.06
C GLY A 331 10.96 24.88 -2.19
N THR A 332 11.32 23.64 -2.54
CA THR A 332 10.54 22.86 -3.52
C THR A 332 9.14 22.56 -3.00
N TRP A 333 9.02 22.17 -1.73
CA TRP A 333 7.74 21.88 -1.08
C TRP A 333 7.39 22.93 -0.02
N PRO A 334 6.09 23.26 0.17
CA PRO A 334 5.63 24.10 1.27
C PRO A 334 6.21 23.71 2.63
N GLY A 335 6.81 24.67 3.33
CA GLY A 335 7.44 24.45 4.64
C GLY A 335 8.83 23.80 4.61
N GLN A 336 9.35 23.42 3.44
CA GLN A 336 10.68 22.83 3.29
C GLN A 336 11.76 23.92 3.31
N THR A 337 12.42 24.13 4.45
CA THR A 337 13.45 25.18 4.62
C THR A 337 14.89 24.72 4.32
N LYS A 338 15.09 23.42 4.07
CA LYS A 338 16.40 22.81 3.81
C LYS A 338 16.32 21.88 2.62
N ASP A 339 17.45 21.59 2.00
CA ASP A 339 17.54 20.56 0.97
C ASP A 339 17.12 19.19 1.54
N LEU A 340 16.33 18.46 0.77
CA LEU A 340 16.11 17.04 0.97
C LEU A 340 17.12 16.30 0.09
N ALA A 341 17.84 15.33 0.67
CA ALA A 341 18.87 14.56 -0.02
C ALA A 341 18.88 13.11 0.50
N ASP A 342 17.78 12.39 0.31
CA ASP A 342 17.59 11.03 0.79
C ASP A 342 18.09 9.99 -0.23
N ASN A 343 18.90 9.03 0.18
CA ASN A 343 19.46 7.98 -0.69
C ASN A 343 18.77 6.61 -0.52
N THR A 344 17.67 6.56 0.21
CA THR A 344 16.92 5.33 0.52
C THR A 344 15.48 5.44 0.03
N HIS A 345 14.82 6.57 0.30
CA HIS A 345 13.39 6.73 0.01
C HIS A 345 13.15 7.34 -1.36
N PHE A 346 12.22 6.72 -2.08
CA PHE A 346 11.86 7.13 -3.43
C PHE A 346 10.93 8.33 -3.42
N ASN A 347 10.97 9.08 -4.51
CA ASN A 347 9.86 9.94 -4.91
C ASN A 347 8.84 9.13 -5.77
N PRO A 348 7.72 9.72 -6.23
CA PRO A 348 6.75 8.98 -7.04
C PRO A 348 7.32 8.37 -8.32
N PHE A 349 8.26 9.04 -8.99
CA PHE A 349 8.89 8.51 -10.22
C PHE A 349 9.74 7.28 -9.92
N GLY A 350 10.65 7.35 -8.94
CA GLY A 350 11.48 6.20 -8.58
C GLY A 350 10.67 5.04 -8.02
N ALA A 351 9.65 5.33 -7.21
CA ALA A 351 8.69 4.34 -6.73
C ALA A 351 8.01 3.60 -7.89
N TYR A 352 7.65 4.31 -8.95
CA TYR A 352 7.05 3.74 -10.15
C TYR A 352 8.04 2.90 -10.97
N GLN A 353 9.29 3.36 -11.16
CA GLN A 353 10.34 2.57 -11.82
C GLN A 353 10.64 1.27 -11.05
N VAL A 354 10.69 1.31 -9.72
CA VAL A 354 10.91 0.13 -8.88
C VAL A 354 9.69 -0.80 -8.92
N ALA A 355 8.46 -0.27 -8.97
CA ALA A 355 7.27 -1.10 -9.17
C ALA A 355 7.29 -1.83 -10.53
N LYS A 356 7.78 -1.18 -11.60
CA LYS A 356 8.05 -1.83 -12.89
C LYS A 356 9.10 -2.93 -12.79
N CYS A 357 10.16 -2.75 -12.00
CA CYS A 357 11.10 -3.84 -11.68
C CYS A 357 10.38 -5.02 -11.01
N VAL A 358 9.50 -4.78 -10.04
CA VAL A 358 8.77 -5.87 -9.36
C VAL A 358 7.85 -6.60 -10.34
N VAL A 359 7.10 -5.89 -11.19
CA VAL A 359 6.23 -6.48 -12.22
C VAL A 359 7.02 -7.33 -13.22
N GLU A 360 8.17 -6.83 -13.66
CA GLU A 360 9.05 -7.62 -14.53
C GLU A 360 9.63 -8.83 -13.79
N GLY A 361 10.01 -8.67 -12.52
CA GLY A 361 10.46 -9.77 -11.68
C GLY A 361 9.40 -10.87 -11.51
N LEU A 362 8.12 -10.50 -11.42
CA LEU A 362 7.01 -11.48 -11.41
C LEU A 362 6.97 -12.29 -12.71
N ARG A 363 7.21 -11.66 -13.88
CA ARG A 363 7.30 -12.36 -15.16
C ARG A 363 8.50 -13.31 -15.20
N GLN A 364 9.66 -12.84 -14.76
CA GLN A 364 10.89 -13.64 -14.76
C GLN A 364 10.81 -14.82 -13.79
N ALA A 365 10.13 -14.65 -12.65
CA ALA A 365 9.88 -15.70 -11.68
C ALA A 365 8.81 -16.72 -12.15
N ASN A 366 8.15 -16.47 -13.29
CA ASN A 366 7.12 -17.32 -13.88
C ASN A 366 6.01 -17.69 -12.88
N VAL A 367 5.54 -16.71 -12.10
CA VAL A 367 4.43 -16.90 -11.16
C VAL A 367 3.10 -16.60 -11.83
N ASP A 368 2.08 -17.42 -11.55
CA ASP A 368 0.73 -17.27 -12.15
C ASP A 368 0.06 -15.92 -11.83
N LEU A 369 0.59 -15.16 -10.86
CA LEU A 369 0.15 -13.80 -10.56
C LEU A 369 0.18 -12.88 -11.79
N VAL A 370 1.04 -13.15 -12.78
CA VAL A 370 1.16 -12.34 -14.00
C VAL A 370 -0.07 -12.39 -14.91
N GLN A 371 -0.94 -13.39 -14.76
CA GLN A 371 -2.21 -13.46 -15.51
C GLN A 371 -3.17 -12.32 -15.17
N TYR A 372 -2.96 -11.68 -14.01
CA TYR A 372 -3.78 -10.56 -13.55
C TYR A 372 -3.21 -9.20 -13.98
N LEU A 373 -2.12 -9.15 -14.74
CA LEU A 373 -1.63 -7.89 -15.29
C LEU A 373 -2.66 -7.32 -16.27
N ARG A 374 -2.66 -5.99 -16.43
CA ARG A 374 -3.47 -5.32 -17.43
C ARG A 374 -2.83 -5.45 -18.81
N ASP A 375 -3.66 -5.37 -19.84
CA ASP A 375 -3.23 -5.54 -21.23
C ASP A 375 -2.25 -4.45 -21.70
N ASP A 376 -2.25 -3.28 -21.04
CA ASP A 376 -1.36 -2.15 -21.34
C ASP A 376 0.01 -2.26 -20.66
N VAL A 377 0.24 -3.27 -19.81
CA VAL A 377 1.52 -3.45 -19.12
C VAL A 377 2.53 -4.11 -20.04
N THR A 378 3.54 -3.35 -20.46
CA THR A 378 4.65 -3.85 -21.29
C THR A 378 5.79 -4.45 -20.47
N THR A 379 6.73 -5.13 -21.12
CA THR A 379 8.01 -5.54 -20.51
C THR A 379 8.82 -4.32 -20.07
N TYR A 380 9.63 -4.49 -19.02
CA TYR A 380 10.48 -3.42 -18.52
C TYR A 380 11.92 -3.89 -18.36
N HIS A 381 12.88 -3.03 -18.69
CA HIS A 381 14.30 -3.33 -18.58
C HIS A 381 14.97 -2.28 -17.69
N PRO A 382 15.44 -2.64 -16.48
CA PRO A 382 16.07 -1.67 -15.57
C PRO A 382 17.30 -0.96 -16.17
N ALA A 383 17.96 -1.57 -17.15
CA ALA A 383 19.09 -0.94 -17.86
C ALA A 383 18.67 0.17 -18.84
N HIS A 384 17.37 0.29 -19.14
CA HIS A 384 16.77 1.27 -20.04
C HIS A 384 15.54 1.88 -19.34
N PRO A 385 15.74 2.63 -18.24
CA PRO A 385 14.64 3.21 -17.49
C PRO A 385 13.88 4.25 -18.30
N ASP A 386 12.66 4.54 -17.87
CA ASP A 386 11.85 5.58 -18.51
C ASP A 386 12.50 6.96 -18.31
N ASP A 387 12.20 7.88 -19.23
CA ASP A 387 12.61 9.28 -19.09
C ASP A 387 11.77 9.98 -18.00
N PRO A 388 12.38 10.52 -16.93
CA PRO A 388 11.67 11.24 -15.88
C PRO A 388 10.85 12.43 -16.40
N ILE A 389 11.24 13.05 -17.53
CA ILE A 389 10.51 14.18 -18.12
C ILE A 389 9.13 13.75 -18.65
N GLN A 390 9.01 12.50 -19.09
CA GLN A 390 7.74 11.95 -19.59
C GLN A 390 6.82 11.47 -18.46
N PHE A 391 7.32 11.37 -17.23
CA PHE A 391 6.53 10.94 -16.09
C PHE A 391 5.66 12.08 -15.55
N ILE A 392 4.38 12.02 -15.85
CA ILE A 392 3.39 12.98 -15.35
C ILE A 392 2.84 12.46 -14.02
N TRP A 393 3.09 13.24 -12.96
CA TRP A 393 2.51 13.03 -11.64
C TRP A 393 1.76 14.29 -11.21
N SER A 394 0.49 14.17 -10.83
CA SER A 394 -0.23 15.27 -10.17
C SER A 394 -0.06 15.15 -8.66
N PRO A 395 0.68 16.05 -7.99
CA PRO A 395 0.94 15.93 -6.56
C PRO A 395 -0.35 15.84 -5.74
N SER A 396 -0.31 15.10 -4.65
CA SER A 396 -1.32 15.22 -3.60
C SER A 396 -1.21 16.59 -2.91
N GLU A 397 -2.34 17.08 -2.39
CA GLU A 397 -2.38 18.29 -1.57
C GLU A 397 -1.66 18.13 -0.22
N TYR A 398 -1.40 16.89 0.20
CA TYR A 398 -0.74 16.60 1.47
C TYR A 398 0.76 16.41 1.30
N ILE A 399 1.51 17.09 2.14
CA ILE A 399 2.96 17.17 2.11
C ILE A 399 3.50 16.88 3.52
N GLU A 400 4.58 16.12 3.60
CA GLU A 400 5.30 15.81 4.83
C GLU A 400 6.80 15.96 4.56
N ILE A 401 7.43 16.93 5.21
CA ILE A 401 8.88 17.15 5.08
C ILE A 401 9.66 16.14 5.94
N GLU A 402 9.01 15.56 6.95
CA GLU A 402 9.63 14.56 7.82
C GLU A 402 9.93 13.27 7.04
N LYS A 403 11.18 12.82 7.14
CA LYS A 403 11.65 11.58 6.52
C LYS A 403 10.88 10.36 7.07
N PRO A 404 10.50 9.39 6.22
CA PRO A 404 9.93 8.13 6.69
C PRO A 404 10.92 7.36 7.56
N ASP A 405 10.40 6.59 8.52
CA ASP A 405 11.24 5.69 9.32
C ASP A 405 11.93 4.67 8.40
N GLY A 406 13.20 4.37 8.68
CA GLY A 406 13.95 3.32 8.00
C GLY A 406 14.95 3.87 6.98
N ASN A 407 16.19 4.07 7.42
CA ASN A 407 17.30 4.49 6.56
C ASN A 407 18.00 3.35 5.80
#